data_AF-R1FWW4-F1
#
_entry.id   AF-R1FWW4-F1
#
_cell.length_a   1.000
_cell.length_b   1.000
_cell.length_c   1.000
_cell.angle_alpha   90.00
_cell.angle_beta   90.00
_cell.angle_gamma   90.00
#
_symmetry.space_group_name_H-M   'P 1'
#
loop_
_entity.id
_entity.type
_entity.pdbx_description
1 polymer ?
#
loop_
_entity_poly.entity_id
_entity_poly.type
_entity_poly.pdbx_seq_one_letter_code
_entity_poly.pdbx_strand_id
1 'polypeptide(L)'
;MTDSTLEHLLRGSPERCIVLIEDVDSAGIERESMKAQSTKPSKGQTKIGDRVSLSGLLNAIDGVTAPEGRLLIMTSNTPDTLDPALIRPGRIDKQVFFGHVSPQVASQIFMRMFTESPDEQFEEVQQVTDVDVPVLAKTFGEQVPEKLVTPAEVQCYLLDHRDDPVSAVQKTGAWLDRMRVGFVD
;
A
#
# COMPACT_ATOMS: atom_id res chain seq x y z
N MET A 1 13.35 -3.28 17.69
CA MET A 1 12.23 -2.67 18.45
C MET A 1 11.65 -3.77 19.29
N THR A 2 11.45 -3.54 20.59
CA THR A 2 10.94 -4.56 21.53
C THR A 2 9.46 -4.33 21.83
N ASP A 3 8.81 -5.32 22.44
CA ASP A 3 7.41 -5.22 22.87
C ASP A 3 7.18 -4.02 23.79
N SER A 4 8.06 -3.83 24.78
CA SER A 4 7.96 -2.73 25.75
C SER A 4 8.14 -1.36 25.08
N THR A 5 9.03 -1.26 24.08
CA THR A 5 9.19 -0.04 23.30
C THR A 5 7.94 0.26 22.48
N LEU A 6 7.35 -0.75 21.82
CA LEU A 6 6.13 -0.60 21.03
C LEU A 6 4.96 -0.11 21.90
N GLU A 7 4.75 -0.77 23.05
CA GLU A 7 3.70 -0.39 23.98
C GLU A 7 3.89 1.04 24.50
N HIS A 8 5.13 1.42 24.81
CA HIS A 8 5.44 2.78 25.23
C HIS A 8 5.16 3.83 24.14
N LEU A 9 5.51 3.53 22.89
CA LEU A 9 5.25 4.42 21.75
C LEU A 9 3.75 4.59 21.49
N LEU A 10 2.97 3.50 21.57
CA LEU A 10 1.53 3.56 21.37
C LEU A 10 0.83 4.33 22.49
N ARG A 11 1.24 4.12 23.75
CA ARG A 11 0.72 4.89 24.90
C ARG A 11 1.14 6.36 24.86
N GLY A 12 2.35 6.66 24.39
CA GLY A 12 2.88 8.02 24.25
C GLY A 12 2.32 8.79 23.06
N SER A 13 1.65 8.10 22.13
CA SER A 13 1.03 8.73 20.96
C SER A 13 -0.12 9.66 21.37
N PRO A 14 -0.32 10.82 20.73
CA PRO A 14 -1.47 11.69 21.00
C PRO A 14 -2.83 11.01 20.84
N GLU A 15 -3.84 11.52 21.51
CA GLU A 15 -5.23 11.19 21.19
C GLU A 15 -5.62 11.81 19.84
N ARG A 16 -6.58 11.18 19.13
CA ARG A 16 -7.04 11.61 17.80
C ARG A 16 -5.94 11.60 16.74
N CYS A 17 -5.14 10.53 16.73
CA CYS A 17 -4.14 10.30 15.70
C CYS A 17 -4.46 9.04 14.87
N ILE A 18 -3.79 8.93 13.73
CA ILE A 18 -3.69 7.69 12.96
C ILE A 18 -2.35 7.05 13.30
N VAL A 19 -2.38 5.80 13.74
CA VAL A 19 -1.20 4.96 13.89
C VAL A 19 -1.10 4.08 12.65
N LEU A 20 0.05 4.09 12.00
CA LEU A 20 0.33 3.29 10.81
C LEU A 20 1.41 2.26 11.14
N ILE A 21 1.12 0.98 10.88
CA ILE A 21 2.09 -0.10 10.96
C ILE A 21 2.24 -0.72 9.58
N GLU A 22 3.38 -0.47 8.95
CA GLU A 22 3.69 -0.97 7.62
C GLU A 22 4.22 -2.42 7.64
N ASP A 23 3.95 -3.17 6.57
CA ASP A 23 4.51 -4.51 6.30
C ASP A 23 4.47 -5.46 7.51
N VAL A 24 3.28 -5.62 8.10
CA VAL A 24 3.11 -6.43 9.34
C VAL A 24 3.42 -7.92 9.15
N ASP A 25 3.44 -8.40 7.91
CA ASP A 25 3.86 -9.74 7.50
C ASP A 25 5.39 -9.92 7.53
N SER A 26 6.13 -8.89 7.13
CA SER A 26 7.60 -8.91 7.04
C SER A 26 8.29 -8.80 8.40
N ALA A 27 7.57 -8.29 9.41
CA ALA A 27 8.08 -8.14 10.77
C ALA A 27 8.41 -9.48 11.46
N GLY A 28 8.07 -10.62 10.84
CA GLY A 28 8.36 -11.95 11.38
C GLY A 28 7.57 -12.21 12.67
N ILE A 29 6.39 -11.60 12.74
CA ILE A 29 5.43 -11.72 13.84
C ILE A 29 4.70 -13.07 13.66
N GLU A 30 5.48 -14.14 13.59
CA GLU A 30 4.98 -15.50 13.57
C GLU A 30 4.70 -15.93 15.01
N ARG A 31 3.75 -16.86 15.19
CA ARG A 31 3.60 -17.52 16.50
C ARG A 31 4.95 -18.09 16.90
N GLU A 32 5.37 -17.77 18.13
CA GLU A 32 6.35 -18.59 18.84
C GLU A 32 5.79 -20.01 18.85
N SER A 33 6.19 -20.82 17.88
CA SER A 33 5.87 -22.22 17.90
C SER A 33 6.63 -22.78 19.08
N MET A 34 5.89 -23.11 20.14
CA MET A 34 6.33 -24.01 21.19
C MET A 34 6.59 -25.41 20.59
N LYS A 35 7.53 -25.52 19.65
CA LYS A 35 8.20 -26.78 19.36
C LYS A 35 9.35 -26.90 20.34
N ALA A 36 9.03 -27.45 21.50
CA ALA A 36 10.00 -28.23 22.22
C ALA A 36 10.63 -29.25 21.27
N GLN A 37 11.95 -29.40 21.39
CA GLN A 37 12.86 -30.40 20.80
C GLN A 37 13.55 -30.11 19.46
N SER A 38 14.84 -29.76 19.64
CA SER A 38 16.03 -30.25 18.89
C SER A 38 16.29 -29.55 17.54
N THR A 39 17.47 -29.03 17.17
CA THR A 39 18.87 -29.22 17.57
C THR A 39 19.72 -28.02 17.09
N LYS A 40 20.82 -27.75 17.83
CA LYS A 40 22.00 -26.89 17.51
C LYS A 40 21.85 -25.36 17.65
N PRO A 41 22.70 -24.71 18.48
CA PRO A 41 22.80 -23.25 18.50
C PRO A 41 23.61 -22.80 17.28
N SER A 42 22.96 -22.19 16.30
CA SER A 42 23.66 -21.39 15.30
C SER A 42 24.16 -20.11 15.96
N LYS A 43 25.48 -19.87 15.88
CA LYS A 43 26.14 -18.67 16.38
C LYS A 43 25.63 -17.46 15.59
N GLY A 44 24.82 -16.63 16.25
CA GLY A 44 24.25 -15.40 15.70
C GLY A 44 22.89 -15.03 16.27
N GLN A 45 22.51 -15.51 17.46
CA GLN A 45 21.24 -15.18 18.08
C GLN A 45 21.25 -13.72 18.56
N THR A 46 20.66 -12.84 17.74
CA THR A 46 20.07 -11.58 18.22
C THR A 46 19.16 -11.94 19.38
N LYS A 47 19.34 -11.29 20.53
CA LYS A 47 18.62 -11.62 21.78
C LYS A 47 17.12 -11.69 21.50
N ILE A 48 16.47 -12.76 21.96
CA ILE A 48 15.03 -13.04 21.75
C ILE A 48 14.15 -11.87 22.27
N GLY A 49 14.64 -11.05 23.21
CA GLY A 49 13.93 -9.86 23.71
C GLY A 49 14.08 -8.58 22.89
N ASP A 50 14.75 -8.59 21.73
CA ASP A 50 15.05 -7.37 20.94
C ASP A 50 14.10 -7.13 19.75
N ARG A 51 13.16 -8.07 19.51
CA ARG A 51 12.16 -8.03 18.43
C ARG A 51 10.76 -7.95 19.00
N VAL A 52 9.84 -7.37 18.24
CA VAL A 52 8.41 -7.36 18.58
C VAL A 52 7.84 -8.75 18.33
N SER A 53 7.19 -9.31 19.35
CA SER A 53 6.49 -10.58 19.28
C SER A 53 5.03 -10.38 18.84
N LEU A 54 4.40 -11.45 18.35
CA LEU A 54 2.96 -11.43 18.03
C LEU A 54 2.12 -11.09 19.25
N SER A 55 2.40 -11.71 20.39
CA SER A 55 1.72 -11.41 21.65
C SER A 55 1.92 -9.96 22.08
N GLY A 56 3.13 -9.42 21.91
CA GLY A 56 3.45 -8.02 22.18
C GLY A 56 2.62 -7.06 21.33
N LEU A 57 2.57 -7.27 20.01
CA LEU A 57 1.74 -6.47 19.11
C LEU A 57 0.25 -6.57 19.49
N LEU A 58 -0.25 -7.78 19.72
CA LEU A 58 -1.66 -8.01 20.07
C LEU A 58 -2.05 -7.30 21.37
N ASN A 59 -1.22 -7.41 22.40
CA ASN A 59 -1.44 -6.73 23.68
C ASN A 59 -1.36 -5.21 23.55
N ALA A 60 -0.53 -4.70 22.65
CA ALA A 60 -0.43 -3.27 22.43
C ALA A 60 -1.66 -2.68 21.71
N ILE A 61 -2.41 -3.51 20.97
CA ILE A 61 -3.60 -3.10 20.21
C ILE A 61 -4.89 -3.29 21.02
N ASP A 62 -5.12 -4.45 21.62
CA ASP A 62 -6.37 -4.77 22.34
C ASP A 62 -6.19 -5.15 23.82
N GLY A 63 -4.98 -5.01 24.35
CA GLY A 63 -4.72 -5.30 25.75
C GLY A 63 -5.48 -4.37 26.69
N VAL A 64 -5.57 -4.77 27.97
CA VAL A 64 -6.27 -4.02 29.03
C VAL A 64 -5.77 -2.57 29.19
N THR A 65 -4.56 -2.31 28.73
CA THR A 65 -3.91 -0.99 28.81
C THR A 65 -3.71 -0.35 27.43
N ALA A 66 -4.30 -0.93 26.38
CA ALA A 66 -4.25 -0.41 25.05
C ALA A 66 -4.94 0.96 25.00
N PRO A 67 -4.31 1.96 24.37
CA PRO A 67 -4.76 3.33 24.52
C PRO A 67 -5.86 3.66 23.49
N GLU A 68 -6.97 4.24 23.94
CA GLU A 68 -8.15 4.53 23.11
C GLU A 68 -8.06 5.85 22.33
N GLY A 69 -9.02 6.09 21.43
CA GLY A 69 -9.15 7.36 20.69
C GLY A 69 -8.19 7.51 19.51
N ARG A 70 -7.73 6.40 18.93
CA ARG A 70 -6.82 6.37 17.77
C ARG A 70 -7.37 5.46 16.68
N LEU A 71 -7.05 5.77 15.42
CA LEU A 71 -7.30 4.88 14.30
C LEU A 71 -6.01 4.12 13.98
N LEU A 72 -6.07 2.79 13.98
CA LEU A 72 -4.95 1.94 13.58
C LEU A 72 -5.13 1.51 12.12
N ILE A 73 -4.11 1.76 11.30
CA ILE A 73 -4.00 1.27 9.93
C ILE A 73 -2.79 0.35 9.88
N MET A 74 -2.97 -0.81 9.25
CA MET A 74 -1.88 -1.74 8.95
C MET A 74 -1.84 -2.01 7.46
N THR A 75 -0.64 -2.23 6.93
CA THR A 75 -0.44 -2.69 5.54
C THR A 75 0.21 -4.07 5.54
N SER A 76 -0.16 -4.90 4.57
CA SER A 76 0.42 -6.22 4.36
C SER A 76 0.31 -6.57 2.88
N ASN A 77 1.40 -7.11 2.32
CA ASN A 77 1.46 -7.64 0.97
C ASN A 77 0.92 -9.08 0.91
N THR A 78 0.96 -9.81 2.03
CA THR A 78 0.45 -11.19 2.16
C THR A 78 -0.60 -11.33 3.27
N PRO A 79 -1.77 -10.66 3.17
CA PRO A 79 -2.77 -10.63 4.24
C PRO A 79 -3.31 -12.02 4.63
N ASP A 80 -3.35 -12.96 3.67
CA ASP A 80 -3.80 -14.34 3.90
C ASP A 80 -2.89 -15.15 4.84
N THR A 81 -1.65 -14.69 5.02
CA THR A 81 -0.67 -15.34 5.91
C THR A 81 -0.69 -14.80 7.33
N LEU A 82 -1.45 -13.72 7.58
CA LEU A 82 -1.53 -13.10 8.89
C LEU A 82 -2.16 -14.03 9.92
N ASP A 83 -1.71 -13.89 11.17
CA ASP A 83 -2.26 -14.70 12.25
C ASP A 83 -3.78 -14.47 12.39
N PRO A 84 -4.60 -15.54 12.46
CA PRO A 84 -6.04 -15.42 12.68
C PRO A 84 -6.42 -14.62 13.93
N ALA A 85 -5.51 -14.46 14.89
CA ALA A 85 -5.71 -13.64 16.08
C ALA A 85 -5.63 -12.14 15.78
N LEU A 86 -4.90 -11.69 14.75
CA LEU A 86 -4.86 -10.28 14.33
C LEU A 86 -6.16 -9.85 13.65
N ILE A 87 -6.76 -10.72 12.84
CA ILE A 87 -7.97 -10.43 12.05
C ILE A 87 -9.29 -10.51 12.85
N ARG A 88 -9.22 -10.70 14.17
CA ARG A 88 -10.44 -10.79 15.00
C ARG A 88 -11.09 -9.41 15.18
N PRO A 89 -12.43 -9.36 15.29
CA PRO A 89 -13.13 -8.14 15.69
C PRO A 89 -12.56 -7.56 16.99
N GLY A 90 -12.37 -6.24 17.03
CA GLY A 90 -11.67 -5.53 18.11
C GLY A 90 -10.17 -5.32 17.87
N ARG A 91 -9.60 -5.93 16.83
CA ARG A 91 -8.20 -5.72 16.39
C ARG A 91 -8.14 -5.17 14.97
N ILE A 92 -8.70 -5.92 14.01
CA ILE A 92 -8.86 -5.49 12.63
C ILE A 92 -10.34 -5.63 12.27
N ASP A 93 -11.06 -4.51 12.29
CA ASP A 93 -12.50 -4.48 12.02
C ASP A 93 -12.83 -4.27 10.54
N LYS A 94 -11.89 -3.73 9.76
CA LYS A 94 -12.05 -3.50 8.31
C LYS A 94 -10.79 -3.88 7.55
N GLN A 95 -10.99 -4.53 6.42
CA GLN A 95 -9.94 -4.89 5.47
C GLN A 95 -10.30 -4.27 4.11
N VAL A 96 -9.34 -3.60 3.50
CA VAL A 96 -9.48 -2.98 2.18
C VAL A 96 -8.39 -3.56 1.29
N PHE A 97 -8.81 -4.21 0.20
CA PHE A 97 -7.89 -4.78 -0.76
C PHE A 97 -7.51 -3.77 -1.84
N PHE A 98 -6.21 -3.57 -2.04
CA PHE A 98 -5.66 -2.74 -3.11
C PHE A 98 -5.10 -3.64 -4.22
N GLY A 99 -5.80 -3.68 -5.35
CA GLY A 99 -5.45 -4.54 -6.48
C GLY A 99 -5.02 -3.75 -7.73
N HIS A 100 -5.02 -4.46 -8.84
CA HIS A 100 -4.82 -3.91 -10.18
C HIS A 100 -5.89 -2.88 -10.54
N VAL A 101 -5.57 -1.98 -11.46
CA VAL A 101 -6.50 -0.95 -11.93
C VAL A 101 -7.64 -1.56 -12.75
N SER A 102 -8.79 -0.91 -12.69
CA SER A 102 -9.84 -1.05 -13.70
C SER A 102 -9.66 0.01 -14.80
N PRO A 103 -10.29 -0.16 -15.97
CA PRO A 103 -10.34 0.88 -17.02
C PRO A 103 -10.76 2.25 -16.49
N GLN A 104 -11.71 2.29 -15.56
CA GLN A 104 -12.22 3.51 -14.96
C GLN A 104 -11.19 4.16 -14.04
N VAL A 105 -10.50 3.37 -13.21
CA VAL A 105 -9.41 3.88 -12.35
C VAL A 105 -8.25 4.38 -13.22
N ALA A 106 -7.87 3.65 -14.27
CA ALA A 106 -6.84 4.09 -15.21
C ALA A 106 -7.20 5.44 -15.88
N SER A 107 -8.46 5.60 -16.30
CA SER A 107 -8.97 6.88 -16.85
C SER A 107 -8.86 8.01 -15.81
N GLN A 108 -9.18 7.75 -14.54
CA GLN A 108 -9.11 8.74 -13.48
C GLN A 108 -7.67 9.16 -13.15
N ILE A 109 -6.73 8.19 -13.10
CA ILE A 109 -5.30 8.49 -12.91
C ILE A 109 -4.79 9.34 -14.06
N PHE A 110 -5.15 9.01 -15.31
CA PHE A 110 -4.81 9.81 -16.48
C PHE A 110 -5.34 11.23 -16.38
N MET A 111 -6.65 11.37 -16.13
CA MET A 111 -7.30 12.67 -15.99
C MET A 111 -6.57 13.51 -14.96
N ARG A 112 -6.34 12.96 -13.76
CA ARG A 112 -5.67 13.66 -12.67
C ARG A 112 -4.26 14.12 -13.02
N MET A 113 -3.47 13.27 -13.68
CA MET A 113 -2.10 13.57 -14.08
C MET A 113 -2.01 14.78 -15.03
N PHE A 114 -2.96 14.91 -15.96
CA PHE A 114 -2.91 15.90 -17.04
C PHE A 114 -3.86 17.08 -16.85
N THR A 115 -4.65 17.12 -15.76
CA THR A 115 -5.51 18.27 -15.43
C THR A 115 -5.20 18.94 -14.11
N GLU A 116 -4.42 18.32 -13.22
CA GLU A 116 -3.93 18.99 -12.01
C GLU A 116 -2.58 19.68 -12.32
N SER A 117 -2.62 20.95 -12.74
CA SER A 117 -1.51 21.88 -12.53
C SER A 117 -1.40 22.10 -11.00
N PRO A 118 -0.26 21.79 -10.34
CA PRO A 118 -0.17 21.85 -8.87
C PRO A 118 -0.32 23.26 -8.25
N ASP A 119 -0.37 24.33 -9.06
CA ASP A 119 -0.17 25.72 -8.60
C ASP A 119 -1.28 26.72 -9.01
N GLU A 120 -2.45 26.30 -9.49
CA GLU A 120 -3.48 27.25 -9.96
C GLU A 120 -4.65 27.39 -8.97
N GLN A 121 -4.38 28.09 -7.86
CA GLN A 121 -5.43 28.84 -7.14
C GLN A 121 -5.65 30.25 -7.73
N PHE A 122 -4.90 30.67 -8.76
CA PHE A 122 -5.10 31.95 -9.42
C PHE A 122 -4.85 31.84 -10.92
N GLU A 123 -5.83 32.34 -11.67
CA GLU A 123 -5.88 32.55 -13.12
C GLU A 123 -6.02 31.30 -14.00
N GLU A 124 -7.12 31.31 -14.76
CA GLU A 124 -7.39 30.46 -15.90
C GLU A 124 -6.27 30.61 -16.94
N VAL A 125 -5.14 29.96 -16.75
CA VAL A 125 -4.25 29.66 -17.87
C VAL A 125 -4.74 28.35 -18.46
N GLN A 126 -5.82 28.43 -19.23
CA GLN A 126 -6.09 27.45 -20.27
C GLN A 126 -4.81 27.35 -21.11
N GLN A 127 -3.96 26.37 -20.84
CA GLN A 127 -3.11 25.83 -21.88
C GLN A 127 -4.08 25.24 -22.90
N VAL A 128 -4.39 26.06 -23.92
CA VAL A 128 -5.09 25.66 -25.12
C VAL A 128 -4.21 24.65 -25.84
N THR A 129 -4.22 23.41 -25.35
CA THR A 129 -3.97 22.27 -26.21
C THR A 129 -5.32 21.97 -26.86
N ASP A 130 -5.35 21.81 -28.19
CA ASP A 130 -6.53 21.43 -28.98
C ASP A 130 -6.99 19.98 -28.68
N VAL A 131 -6.71 19.52 -27.46
CA VAL A 131 -6.69 18.12 -27.04
C VAL A 131 -7.63 17.98 -25.87
N ASP A 132 -8.73 17.28 -26.10
CA ASP A 132 -9.73 16.97 -25.09
C ASP A 132 -9.19 15.88 -24.14
N VAL A 133 -8.59 16.32 -23.02
CA VAL A 133 -8.02 15.43 -21.99
C VAL A 133 -9.04 14.42 -21.46
N PRO A 134 -10.31 14.79 -21.17
CA PRO A 134 -11.36 13.81 -20.86
C PRO A 134 -11.53 12.70 -21.90
N VAL A 135 -11.50 13.03 -23.20
CA VAL A 135 -11.56 12.03 -24.28
C VAL A 135 -10.34 11.13 -24.26
N LEU A 136 -9.14 11.69 -24.13
CA LEU A 136 -7.90 10.91 -24.03
C LEU A 136 -7.88 9.99 -22.80
N ALA A 137 -8.35 10.48 -21.65
CA ALA A 137 -8.45 9.70 -20.42
C ALA A 137 -9.35 8.47 -20.61
N LYS A 138 -10.50 8.66 -21.26
CA LYS A 138 -11.41 7.56 -21.60
C LYS A 138 -10.74 6.57 -22.55
N THR A 139 -10.10 7.05 -23.62
CA THR A 139 -9.40 6.20 -24.59
C THR A 139 -8.22 5.44 -23.96
N PHE A 140 -7.50 6.07 -23.04
CA PHE A 140 -6.44 5.42 -22.26
C PHE A 140 -7.03 4.28 -21.41
N GLY A 141 -8.07 4.57 -20.62
CA GLY A 141 -8.70 3.58 -19.76
C GLY A 141 -9.25 2.39 -20.52
N GLU A 142 -9.90 2.61 -21.68
CA GLU A 142 -10.43 1.53 -22.54
C GLU A 142 -9.34 0.59 -23.08
N GLN A 143 -8.10 1.06 -23.22
CA GLN A 143 -6.97 0.24 -23.63
C GLN A 143 -6.38 -0.59 -22.48
N VAL A 144 -6.52 -0.15 -21.23
CA VAL A 144 -5.93 -0.81 -20.06
C VAL A 144 -6.83 -1.98 -19.63
N PRO A 145 -6.37 -3.24 -19.77
CA PRO A 145 -7.17 -4.40 -19.38
C PRO A 145 -7.20 -4.54 -17.86
N GLU A 146 -8.29 -5.13 -17.35
CA GLU A 146 -8.38 -5.49 -15.93
C GLU A 146 -7.29 -6.48 -15.53
N LYS A 147 -6.82 -6.37 -14.28
CA LYS A 147 -5.91 -7.33 -13.64
C LYS A 147 -4.52 -7.47 -14.29
N LEU A 148 -4.08 -6.50 -15.08
CA LEU A 148 -2.74 -6.53 -15.68
C LEU A 148 -1.73 -5.62 -14.99
N VAL A 149 -2.13 -4.38 -14.68
CA VAL A 149 -1.22 -3.36 -14.13
C VAL A 149 -1.77 -2.76 -12.84
N THR A 150 -0.86 -2.35 -11.97
CA THR A 150 -1.14 -1.68 -10.69
C THR A 150 -1.31 -0.17 -10.90
N PRO A 151 -1.95 0.54 -9.95
CA PRO A 151 -2.03 2.00 -9.98
C PRO A 151 -0.65 2.67 -10.09
N ALA A 152 0.36 2.12 -9.40
CA ALA A 152 1.72 2.64 -9.41
C ALA A 152 2.38 2.52 -10.80
N GLU A 153 2.22 1.39 -11.49
CA GLU A 153 2.76 1.21 -12.85
C GLU A 153 2.10 2.15 -13.85
N VAL A 154 0.77 2.34 -13.75
CA VAL A 154 0.06 3.34 -14.56
C VAL A 154 0.63 4.73 -14.29
N GLN A 155 0.77 5.11 -13.02
CA GLN A 155 1.29 6.42 -12.65
C GLN A 155 2.72 6.64 -13.18
N CYS A 156 3.62 5.65 -13.00
CA CYS A 156 4.98 5.71 -13.54
C CYS A 156 4.98 5.88 -15.06
N TYR A 157 4.16 5.11 -15.78
CA TYR A 157 4.04 5.22 -17.23
C TYR A 157 3.60 6.61 -17.68
N LEU A 158 2.63 7.20 -16.99
CA LEU A 158 2.12 8.54 -17.33
C LEU A 158 3.11 9.64 -16.95
N LEU A 159 3.91 9.47 -15.89
CA LEU A 159 4.99 10.38 -15.54
C LEU A 159 6.05 10.45 -16.65
N ASP A 160 6.38 9.33 -17.31
CA ASP A 160 7.29 9.31 -18.47
C ASP A 160 6.75 10.10 -19.68
N HIS A 161 5.45 10.45 -19.67
CA HIS A 161 4.76 11.18 -20.72
C HIS A 161 4.09 12.46 -20.19
N ARG A 162 4.57 13.00 -19.06
CA ARG A 162 3.91 14.09 -18.30
C ARG A 162 3.53 15.31 -19.15
N ASP A 163 4.36 15.67 -20.12
CA ASP A 163 4.15 16.86 -20.94
C ASP A 163 3.46 16.55 -22.29
N ASP A 164 3.12 15.28 -22.56
CA ASP A 164 2.53 14.83 -23.82
C ASP A 164 1.45 13.73 -23.60
N PRO A 165 0.21 14.13 -23.27
CA PRO A 165 -0.88 13.18 -23.02
C PRO A 165 -1.27 12.39 -24.28
N VAL A 166 -1.08 12.96 -25.48
CA VAL A 166 -1.39 12.27 -26.74
C VAL A 166 -0.42 11.11 -26.94
N SER A 167 0.88 11.33 -26.71
CA SER A 167 1.88 10.28 -26.82
C SER A 167 1.66 9.15 -25.81
N ALA A 168 1.20 9.47 -24.60
CA ALA A 168 0.79 8.48 -23.61
C ALA A 168 -0.31 7.55 -24.15
N VAL A 169 -1.38 8.10 -24.75
CA VAL A 169 -2.45 7.27 -25.32
C VAL A 169 -1.95 6.43 -26.50
N GLN A 170 -1.12 7.00 -27.39
CA GLN A 170 -0.61 6.30 -28.57
C GLN A 170 0.33 5.14 -28.22
N LYS A 171 1.17 5.30 -27.19
CA LYS A 171 2.17 4.30 -26.78
C LYS A 171 1.64 3.27 -25.78
N THR A 172 0.37 3.39 -25.36
CA THR A 172 -0.22 2.52 -24.33
C THR A 172 -0.17 1.05 -24.73
N GLY A 173 -0.53 0.69 -25.96
CA GLY A 173 -0.49 -0.70 -26.42
C GLY A 173 0.90 -1.34 -26.30
N ALA A 174 1.94 -0.65 -26.78
CA ALA A 174 3.31 -1.13 -26.70
C ALA A 174 3.83 -1.23 -25.25
N TRP A 175 3.34 -0.38 -24.36
CA TRP A 175 3.65 -0.45 -22.94
C TRP A 175 2.97 -1.66 -22.27
N LEU A 176 1.68 -1.89 -22.52
CA LEU A 176 0.94 -3.02 -21.99
C LEU A 176 1.52 -4.37 -22.46
N ASP A 177 2.01 -4.44 -23.70
CA ASP A 177 2.67 -5.64 -24.21
C ASP A 177 3.97 -5.94 -23.45
N ARG A 178 4.74 -4.93 -23.04
CA ARG A 178 5.91 -5.14 -22.17
C ARG A 178 5.52 -5.65 -20.78
N MET A 179 4.43 -5.11 -20.22
CA MET A 179 3.94 -5.54 -18.90
C MET A 179 3.48 -7.01 -18.92
N ARG A 180 2.92 -7.49 -20.03
CA ARG A 180 2.57 -8.92 -20.19
C ARG A 180 3.79 -9.84 -20.20
N VAL A 181 4.92 -9.37 -20.71
CA VAL A 181 6.17 -10.16 -20.78
C VAL A 181 6.91 -10.16 -19.45
N GLY A 182 6.82 -9.09 -18.66
CA GLY A 182 7.50 -8.95 -17.37
C GLY A 182 6.98 -9.84 -16.23
N PHE A 183 5.84 -10.53 -16.39
CA PHE A 183 5.28 -11.47 -15.41
C PHE A 183 5.70 -12.94 -15.65
N VAL A 184 6.61 -13.19 -16.59
CA VAL A 184 7.19 -14.52 -16.82
C VAL A 184 8.62 -14.53 -16.28
N ASP A 185 8.78 -14.59 -14.96
CA ASP A 185 9.97 -15.13 -14.26
C ASP A 185 9.66 -15.37 -12.77
#